data_AF-A0A1H9PGM2-F1
#
_entry.id   AF-A0A1H9PGM2-F1
#
_cell.length_a   1.000
_cell.length_b   1.000
_cell.length_c   1.000
_cell.angle_alpha   90.00
_cell.angle_beta   90.00
_cell.angle_gamma   90.00
#
_symmetry.space_group_name_H-M   'P 1'
#
loop_
_entity.id
_entity.type
_entity.pdbx_description
1 polymer ?
#
loop_
_entity_poly.entity_id
_entity_poly.type
_entity_poly.pdbx_seq_one_letter_code
_entity_poly.pdbx_strand_id
1 'polypeptide(L)'
;MNTYQNFVDALGFRESSSIPGGAQHYDAENPFGFIGKYQFGEAALFDLGYYGIDGSDGNLFRNDWTGNWSGKNGINSKQDYFDHGVVQEIIIRDWHEILWRRIQFLELEKFEGQTLNGQLITASGMLAVAHLIGAGSRSSDTAGLKGYLLSGAVLSPEDANGTSANDYMELFASFETPFTIDHGFAERIEGGSGKDYLTGFGGNDTLIGNAAIDTAVYSDQSSNYEINKLANGRWTVNHLADGTDGMDTLIDIERIAFSDSSLALDLDGNAGITAKLLGAVFGQASISNKQLAGTGLRFLDNGVSYETLTQLALDAALGNNATDRNAVVNLLYENVTGFPPSAADEAHFVGLLDSGEHTIASIGILAAETALNQNNIDLIGLSQTGLEFF
;
A
#
# COMPACT_ATOMS: atom_id res chain seq x y z
N MET A 1 21.02 4.90 -13.49
CA MET A 1 20.58 5.19 -12.11
C MET A 1 20.59 6.70 -11.96
N ASN A 2 19.54 7.31 -11.44
CA ASN A 2 19.49 8.75 -11.26
C ASN A 2 20.25 9.07 -9.97
N THR A 3 21.37 9.78 -10.09
CA THR A 3 22.26 10.07 -8.96
C THR A 3 21.61 11.02 -7.96
N TYR A 4 22.17 11.12 -6.76
CA TYR A 4 21.76 12.15 -5.79
C TYR A 4 21.94 13.59 -6.32
N GLN A 5 22.89 13.83 -7.23
CA GLN A 5 22.96 15.14 -7.90
C GLN A 5 21.73 15.38 -8.79
N ASN A 6 21.26 14.35 -9.50
CA ASN A 6 20.05 14.48 -10.31
C ASN A 6 18.81 14.73 -9.45
N PHE A 7 18.75 14.20 -8.23
CA PHE A 7 17.69 14.52 -7.26
C PHE A 7 17.69 16.01 -6.93
N VAL A 8 18.85 16.55 -6.52
CA VAL A 8 19.00 17.96 -6.15
C VAL A 8 18.67 18.87 -7.33
N ASP A 9 19.12 18.50 -8.52
CA ASP A 9 18.82 19.21 -9.77
C ASP A 9 17.31 19.21 -10.09
N ALA A 10 16.65 18.06 -9.95
CA ALA A 10 15.20 17.92 -10.16
C ALA A 10 14.40 18.72 -9.13
N LEU A 11 14.84 18.76 -7.87
CA LEU A 11 14.24 19.57 -6.83
C LEU A 11 14.39 21.06 -7.16
N GLY A 12 15.57 21.52 -7.54
CA GLY A 12 15.78 22.91 -7.96
C GLY A 12 14.92 23.30 -9.17
N PHE A 13 14.72 22.39 -10.13
CA PHE A 13 13.79 22.59 -11.23
C PHE A 13 12.34 22.69 -10.74
N ARG A 14 11.92 21.80 -9.83
CA ARG A 14 10.55 21.80 -9.31
C ARG A 14 10.23 23.07 -8.52
N GLU A 15 11.15 23.51 -7.68
CA GLU A 15 10.96 24.60 -6.73
C GLU A 15 11.08 26.00 -7.37
N SER A 16 11.97 26.17 -8.36
CA SER A 16 12.27 27.50 -8.93
C SER A 16 12.38 27.52 -10.47
N SER A 17 12.04 26.42 -11.15
CA SER A 17 12.28 26.26 -12.60
C SER A 17 13.76 26.34 -13.00
N SER A 18 14.69 26.11 -12.07
CA SER A 18 16.13 26.09 -12.36
C SER A 18 16.49 24.92 -13.28
N ILE A 19 17.20 25.17 -14.39
CA ILE A 19 17.49 24.18 -15.43
C ILE A 19 18.91 23.63 -15.25
N PRO A 20 19.11 22.31 -15.05
CA PRO A 20 20.45 21.71 -14.91
C PRO A 20 21.34 22.02 -16.12
N GLY A 21 22.56 22.53 -15.86
CA GLY A 21 23.48 23.00 -16.92
C GLY A 21 23.01 24.26 -17.67
N GLY A 22 21.90 24.87 -17.24
CA GLY A 22 21.32 26.09 -17.79
C GLY A 22 21.14 27.17 -16.72
N ALA A 23 20.10 28.01 -16.90
CA ALA A 23 19.80 29.09 -15.96
C ALA A 23 19.47 28.54 -14.57
N GLN A 24 20.15 29.06 -13.55
CA GLN A 24 19.87 28.78 -12.15
C GLN A 24 19.19 29.99 -11.52
N HIS A 25 18.11 29.77 -10.80
CA HIS A 25 17.30 30.83 -10.17
C HIS A 25 17.59 30.89 -8.67
N TYR A 26 18.85 31.19 -8.32
CA TYR A 26 19.29 31.35 -6.93
C TYR A 26 18.71 32.60 -6.24
N ASP A 27 18.21 33.56 -7.01
CA ASP A 27 17.58 34.80 -6.56
C ASP A 27 16.04 34.73 -6.54
N ALA A 28 15.46 33.55 -6.74
CA ALA A 28 14.02 33.37 -6.75
C ALA A 28 13.38 33.66 -5.39
N GLU A 29 12.20 34.26 -5.40
CA GLU A 29 11.35 34.42 -4.23
C GLU A 29 9.88 34.26 -4.65
N ASN A 30 9.14 33.38 -3.98
CA ASN A 30 7.72 33.20 -4.26
C ASN A 30 6.83 34.17 -3.45
N PRO A 31 5.53 34.29 -3.78
CA PRO A 31 4.61 35.19 -3.08
C PRO A 31 4.42 34.90 -1.58
N PHE A 32 4.85 33.73 -1.09
CA PHE A 32 4.82 33.34 0.31
C PHE A 32 6.16 33.55 1.02
N GLY A 33 7.13 34.20 0.37
CA GLY A 33 8.41 34.58 0.94
C GLY A 33 9.46 33.48 0.97
N PHE A 34 9.22 32.31 0.38
CA PHE A 34 10.27 31.28 0.28
C PHE A 34 11.31 31.69 -0.76
N ILE A 35 12.60 31.47 -0.47
CA ILE A 35 13.71 32.06 -1.23
C ILE A 35 14.68 31.02 -1.81
N GLY A 36 15.34 31.41 -2.89
CA GLY A 36 16.41 30.68 -3.54
C GLY A 36 15.94 29.53 -4.44
N LYS A 37 16.92 28.85 -5.02
CA LYS A 37 16.70 27.75 -5.98
C LYS A 37 15.80 26.65 -5.41
N TYR A 38 15.86 26.42 -4.10
CA TYR A 38 15.19 25.34 -3.38
C TYR A 38 14.04 25.82 -2.49
N GLN A 39 13.65 27.09 -2.60
CA GLN A 39 12.52 27.69 -1.88
C GLN A 39 12.59 27.47 -0.36
N PHE A 40 13.70 27.87 0.26
CA PHE A 40 13.88 27.80 1.71
C PHE A 40 13.04 28.84 2.45
N GLY A 41 12.49 28.44 3.60
CA GLY A 41 11.86 29.33 4.57
C GLY A 41 12.77 29.62 5.76
N GLU A 42 12.37 30.58 6.61
CA GLU A 42 13.12 31.00 7.79
C GLU A 42 13.34 29.87 8.79
N ALA A 43 12.34 29.02 9.01
CA ALA A 43 12.42 27.90 9.95
C ALA A 43 13.54 26.92 9.57
N ALA A 44 13.64 26.57 8.28
CA ALA A 44 14.68 25.68 7.79
C ALA A 44 16.07 26.33 7.87
N LEU A 45 16.21 27.60 7.49
CA LEU A 45 17.49 28.32 7.64
C LEU A 45 17.87 28.58 9.10
N PHE A 46 16.90 28.68 10.01
CA PHE A 46 17.12 28.70 11.45
C PHE A 46 17.67 27.37 11.96
N ASP A 47 17.04 26.25 11.60
CA ASP A 47 17.51 24.91 11.94
C ASP A 47 18.94 24.63 11.41
N LEU A 48 19.27 25.19 10.25
CA LEU A 48 20.60 25.12 9.64
C LEU A 48 21.61 26.13 10.23
N GLY A 49 21.17 27.02 11.11
CA GLY A 49 22.00 28.02 11.78
C GLY A 49 22.42 29.22 10.93
N TYR A 50 21.72 29.49 9.82
CA TYR A 50 21.91 30.70 9.00
C TYR A 50 21.05 31.87 9.47
N TYR A 51 19.92 31.56 10.08
CA TYR A 51 18.91 32.54 10.47
C TYR A 51 18.59 32.47 11.95
N GLY A 52 18.19 33.59 12.53
CA GLY A 52 17.84 33.76 13.94
C GLY A 52 16.42 34.29 14.08
N ILE A 53 15.77 33.95 15.19
CA ILE A 53 14.40 34.38 15.50
C ILE A 53 14.32 35.91 15.55
N ASP A 54 13.33 36.49 14.90
CA ASP A 54 12.89 37.87 15.16
C ASP A 54 11.86 37.88 16.30
N GLY A 55 12.03 38.80 17.25
CA GLY A 55 11.08 39.01 18.35
C GLY A 55 10.02 40.07 18.04
N SER A 56 9.95 40.54 16.79
CA SER A 56 9.07 41.62 16.34
C SER A 56 7.58 41.25 16.31
N ASP A 57 7.24 39.95 16.24
CA ASP A 57 5.87 39.46 16.38
C ASP A 57 5.76 38.06 17.03
N GLY A 58 4.52 37.54 17.14
CA GLY A 58 4.22 36.26 17.79
C GLY A 58 4.38 35.01 16.90
N ASN A 59 4.64 35.18 15.60
CA ASN A 59 4.89 34.08 14.67
C ASN A 59 6.34 34.13 14.19
N LEU A 60 7.16 33.25 14.75
CA LEU A 60 8.62 33.30 14.62
C LEU A 60 9.15 33.02 13.21
N PHE A 61 8.32 32.53 12.28
CA PHE A 61 8.72 32.12 10.94
C PHE A 61 7.63 32.45 9.89
N ARG A 62 7.58 33.71 9.44
CA ARG A 62 6.62 34.18 8.42
C ARG A 62 7.22 34.29 7.03
N ASN A 63 8.52 34.05 6.91
CA ASN A 63 9.32 34.28 5.71
C ASN A 63 9.30 35.76 5.27
N ASP A 64 9.30 36.69 6.22
CA ASP A 64 9.40 38.14 5.93
C ASP A 64 10.86 38.64 5.93
N TRP A 65 11.77 37.80 6.43
CA TRP A 65 13.21 37.97 6.45
C TRP A 65 13.69 39.17 7.28
N THR A 66 12.96 39.57 8.33
CA THR A 66 13.32 40.71 9.21
C THR A 66 14.22 40.39 10.41
N GLY A 67 14.39 39.12 10.75
CA GLY A 67 15.31 38.59 11.75
C GLY A 67 16.81 38.64 11.40
N ASN A 68 17.62 38.02 12.27
CA ASN A 68 19.08 38.15 12.24
C ASN A 68 19.75 37.02 11.43
N TRP A 69 20.65 37.38 10.52
CA TRP A 69 21.51 36.43 9.82
C TRP A 69 22.79 36.16 10.63
N SER A 70 23.24 34.90 10.67
CA SER A 70 24.36 34.50 11.52
C SER A 70 25.75 34.79 10.95
N GLY A 71 25.86 35.07 9.64
CA GLY A 71 27.13 35.18 8.93
C GLY A 71 27.76 33.83 8.54
N LYS A 72 27.10 32.70 8.84
CA LYS A 72 27.57 31.36 8.47
C LYS A 72 27.83 31.29 6.96
N ASN A 73 28.99 30.75 6.57
CA ASN A 73 29.44 30.67 5.17
C ASN A 73 29.38 32.00 4.40
N GLY A 74 29.52 33.13 5.10
CA GLY A 74 29.51 34.46 4.49
C GLY A 74 28.11 35.05 4.24
N ILE A 75 27.05 34.40 4.73
CA ILE A 75 25.67 34.88 4.53
C ILE A 75 25.24 35.75 5.72
N ASN A 76 25.33 37.07 5.56
CA ASN A 76 24.95 38.07 6.57
C ASN A 76 23.64 38.80 6.23
N SER A 77 23.06 38.50 5.07
CA SER A 77 21.80 39.12 4.61
C SER A 77 21.07 38.20 3.63
N LYS A 78 19.80 38.52 3.36
CA LYS A 78 19.02 37.88 2.29
C LYS A 78 19.67 38.08 0.91
N GLN A 79 20.24 39.26 0.68
CA GLN A 79 20.95 39.54 -0.57
C GLN A 79 22.21 38.67 -0.68
N ASP A 80 22.97 38.50 0.41
CA ASP A 80 24.12 37.60 0.43
C ASP A 80 23.66 36.19 0.06
N TYR A 81 22.53 35.71 0.60
CA TYR A 81 21.99 34.39 0.26
C TYR A 81 21.69 34.23 -1.24
N PHE A 82 21.08 35.25 -1.87
CA PHE A 82 20.79 35.25 -3.31
C PHE A 82 22.06 35.28 -4.16
N ASP A 83 23.08 36.05 -3.75
CA ASP A 83 24.31 36.22 -4.51
C ASP A 83 25.26 35.01 -4.41
N HIS A 84 25.02 34.09 -3.45
CA HIS A 84 25.88 32.95 -3.17
C HIS A 84 25.23 31.60 -3.52
N GLY A 85 24.98 31.36 -4.81
CA GLY A 85 24.39 30.10 -5.29
C GLY A 85 25.13 28.83 -4.84
N VAL A 86 26.47 28.86 -4.77
CA VAL A 86 27.29 27.74 -4.25
C VAL A 86 26.93 27.41 -2.80
N VAL A 87 26.59 28.40 -1.98
CA VAL A 87 26.18 28.17 -0.59
C VAL A 87 24.79 27.55 -0.54
N GLN A 88 23.87 27.89 -1.45
CA GLN A 88 22.56 27.21 -1.54
C GLN A 88 22.70 25.72 -1.87
N GLU A 89 23.66 25.34 -2.73
CA GLU A 89 23.98 23.94 -3.03
C GLU A 89 24.57 23.15 -1.85
N ILE A 90 25.23 23.84 -0.92
CA ILE A 90 25.68 23.27 0.36
C ILE A 90 24.49 23.13 1.31
N ILE A 91 23.70 24.20 1.43
CA ILE A 91 22.54 24.28 2.33
C ILE A 91 21.54 23.17 2.06
N ILE A 92 21.22 22.87 0.79
CA ILE A 92 20.25 21.82 0.48
C ILE A 92 20.72 20.42 0.93
N ARG A 93 22.03 20.16 0.89
CA ARG A 93 22.59 18.88 1.36
C ARG A 93 22.59 18.81 2.87
N ASP A 94 22.99 19.88 3.54
CA ASP A 94 22.91 19.99 5.00
C ASP A 94 21.44 19.86 5.48
N TRP A 95 20.49 20.36 4.69
CA TRP A 95 19.06 20.25 4.97
C TRP A 95 18.56 18.81 4.85
N HIS A 96 18.93 18.12 3.77
CA HIS A 96 18.60 16.71 3.62
C HIS A 96 19.15 15.85 4.76
N GLU A 97 20.35 16.14 5.27
CA GLU A 97 20.89 15.49 6.48
C GLU A 97 20.01 15.73 7.71
N ILE A 98 19.50 16.96 7.90
CA ILE A 98 18.56 17.27 8.99
C ILE A 98 17.23 16.53 8.80
N LEU A 99 16.67 16.54 7.59
CA LEU A 99 15.42 15.85 7.28
C LEU A 99 15.54 14.34 7.48
N TRP A 100 16.64 13.74 7.01
CA TRP A 100 16.87 12.31 7.19
C TRP A 100 17.00 11.93 8.67
N ARG A 101 17.72 12.72 9.46
CA ARG A 101 17.76 12.53 10.93
C ARG A 101 16.40 12.62 11.58
N ARG A 102 15.50 13.47 11.06
CA ARG A 102 14.12 13.58 11.55
C ARG A 102 13.28 12.37 11.15
N ILE A 103 13.44 11.86 9.93
CA ILE A 103 12.83 10.60 9.46
C ILE A 103 13.22 9.46 10.41
N GLN A 104 14.52 9.29 10.67
CA GLN A 104 15.05 8.28 11.60
C GLN A 104 14.58 8.48 13.05
N PHE A 105 14.56 9.71 13.54
CA PHE A 105 14.08 10.02 14.89
C PHE A 105 12.58 9.69 15.10
N LEU A 106 11.82 9.71 14.01
CA LEU A 106 10.40 9.39 13.95
C LEU A 106 10.14 7.95 13.48
N GLU A 107 11.19 7.16 13.21
CA GLU A 107 11.12 5.76 12.76
C GLU A 107 10.26 5.60 11.50
N LEU A 108 10.44 6.50 10.52
CA LEU A 108 9.67 6.51 9.27
C LEU A 108 10.35 5.76 8.13
N GLU A 109 11.65 5.48 8.25
CA GLU A 109 12.44 4.74 7.27
C GLU A 109 11.93 3.32 7.02
N LYS A 110 11.25 2.72 8.00
CA LYS A 110 10.58 1.40 7.91
C LYS A 110 9.51 1.32 6.81
N PHE A 111 9.03 2.47 6.33
CA PHE A 111 8.07 2.53 5.23
C PHE A 111 8.76 2.46 3.86
N GLU A 112 10.09 2.48 3.80
CA GLU A 112 10.79 2.32 2.53
C GLU A 112 10.49 0.95 1.88
N GLY A 113 10.32 0.96 0.56
CA GLY A 113 9.99 -0.21 -0.24
C GLY A 113 8.53 -0.68 -0.15
N GLN A 114 7.74 -0.15 0.79
CA GLN A 114 6.31 -0.45 0.89
C GLN A 114 5.53 0.21 -0.25
N THR A 115 4.38 -0.36 -0.62
CA THR A 115 3.41 0.32 -1.50
C THR A 115 2.13 0.57 -0.71
N LEU A 116 1.83 1.84 -0.42
CA LEU A 116 0.67 2.24 0.37
C LEU A 116 -0.40 2.82 -0.54
N ASN A 117 -1.59 2.21 -0.60
CA ASN A 117 -2.70 2.64 -1.45
C ASN A 117 -2.28 2.90 -2.91
N GLY A 118 -1.42 2.03 -3.46
CA GLY A 118 -0.87 2.16 -4.82
C GLY A 118 0.33 3.11 -4.97
N GLN A 119 0.75 3.78 -3.90
CA GLN A 119 1.90 4.69 -3.89
C GLN A 119 3.15 3.97 -3.36
N LEU A 120 4.14 3.77 -4.23
CA LEU A 120 5.45 3.25 -3.82
C LEU A 120 6.16 4.29 -2.94
N ILE A 121 6.64 3.83 -1.79
CA ILE A 121 7.40 4.65 -0.84
C ILE A 121 8.89 4.34 -1.01
N THR A 122 9.69 5.39 -1.20
CA THR A 122 11.14 5.28 -1.43
C THR A 122 11.89 6.26 -0.56
N ALA A 123 13.17 6.00 -0.29
CA ALA A 123 14.00 6.92 0.50
C ALA A 123 14.04 8.34 -0.08
N SER A 124 14.19 8.46 -1.40
CA SER A 124 14.24 9.74 -2.11
C SER A 124 12.87 10.43 -2.16
N GLY A 125 11.79 9.68 -2.39
CA GLY A 125 10.44 10.22 -2.29
C GLY A 125 10.10 10.73 -0.88
N MET A 126 10.45 9.98 0.17
CA MET A 126 10.29 10.43 1.56
C MET A 126 11.07 11.72 1.84
N LEU A 127 12.33 11.80 1.39
CA LEU A 127 13.15 13.00 1.55
C LEU A 127 12.53 14.21 0.83
N ALA A 128 12.00 14.02 -0.37
CA ALA A 128 11.34 15.07 -1.15
C ALA A 128 10.02 15.54 -0.49
N VAL A 129 9.18 14.61 -0.02
CA VAL A 129 7.95 14.95 0.72
C VAL A 129 8.27 15.66 2.04
N ALA A 130 9.32 15.22 2.75
CA ALA A 130 9.77 15.90 3.96
C ALA A 130 10.33 17.30 3.68
N HIS A 131 10.91 17.56 2.49
CA HIS A 131 11.27 18.91 2.05
C HIS A 131 10.03 19.78 1.81
N LEU A 132 9.00 19.22 1.16
CA LEU A 132 7.77 19.92 0.82
C LEU A 132 6.94 20.33 2.06
N ILE A 133 6.65 19.37 2.95
CA ILE A 133 5.68 19.55 4.05
C ILE A 133 6.27 19.32 5.44
N GLY A 134 7.59 19.12 5.54
CA GLY A 134 8.27 18.77 6.79
C GLY A 134 8.14 17.28 7.14
N ALA A 135 9.03 16.78 8.00
CA ALA A 135 9.00 15.38 8.45
C ALA A 135 7.84 15.04 9.40
N GLY A 136 7.28 16.04 10.11
CA GLY A 136 6.30 15.86 11.19
C GLY A 136 6.95 15.93 12.58
N SER A 137 6.24 15.47 13.62
CA SER A 137 6.73 15.49 15.00
C SER A 137 6.18 14.34 15.84
N ARG A 138 6.74 14.12 17.04
CA ARG A 138 6.21 13.13 17.99
C ARG A 138 4.85 13.49 18.58
N SER A 139 4.45 14.76 18.51
CA SER A 139 3.21 15.25 19.11
C SER A 139 2.03 15.32 18.13
N SER A 140 2.23 14.91 16.87
CA SER A 140 1.19 14.86 15.84
C SER A 140 1.36 13.64 14.96
N ASP A 141 0.26 12.94 14.71
CA ASP A 141 0.20 11.79 13.79
C ASP A 141 -0.44 12.16 12.45
N THR A 142 -0.68 13.45 12.21
CA THR A 142 -1.39 13.94 11.01
C THR A 142 -0.61 15.00 10.24
N ALA A 143 0.55 15.42 10.73
CA ALA A 143 1.36 16.47 10.13
C ALA A 143 2.62 15.92 9.43
N GLY A 144 2.98 16.55 8.31
CA GLY A 144 4.19 16.26 7.55
C GLY A 144 4.21 14.85 6.95
N LEU A 145 5.42 14.39 6.59
CA LEU A 145 5.66 13.03 6.09
C LEU A 145 5.12 11.96 7.02
N LYS A 146 5.27 12.13 8.35
CA LYS A 146 4.72 11.18 9.33
C LYS A 146 3.21 10.98 9.16
N GLY A 147 2.44 12.07 9.11
CA GLY A 147 0.99 11.96 8.96
C GLY A 147 0.56 11.38 7.62
N TYR A 148 1.30 11.71 6.57
CA TYR A 148 1.13 11.11 5.25
C TYR A 148 1.33 9.58 5.29
N LEU A 149 2.44 9.08 5.84
CA LEU A 149 2.76 7.65 5.90
C LEU A 149 1.77 6.88 6.80
N LEU A 150 1.47 7.42 7.99
CA LEU A 150 0.52 6.79 8.94
C LEU A 150 -0.92 6.73 8.41
N SER A 151 -1.25 7.53 7.38
CA SER A 151 -2.55 7.43 6.72
C SER A 151 -2.63 6.33 5.65
N GLY A 152 -1.50 5.67 5.34
CA GLY A 152 -1.37 4.79 4.17
C GLY A 152 -1.36 5.56 2.85
N ALA A 153 -0.71 6.74 2.81
CA ALA A 153 -0.70 7.63 1.65
C ALA A 153 -2.09 8.10 1.16
N VAL A 154 -3.12 8.02 2.01
CA VAL A 154 -4.48 8.51 1.73
C VAL A 154 -4.58 10.02 1.97
N LEU A 155 -3.99 10.50 3.06
CA LEU A 155 -3.85 11.93 3.31
C LEU A 155 -2.64 12.44 2.54
N SER A 156 -2.89 13.10 1.40
CA SER A 156 -1.86 13.72 0.57
C SER A 156 -2.05 15.25 0.57
N PRO A 157 -1.47 15.98 1.55
CA PRO A 157 -1.55 17.44 1.59
C PRO A 157 -0.97 18.06 0.33
N GLU A 158 -1.61 19.11 -0.15
CA GLU A 158 -1.14 19.93 -1.28
C GLU A 158 -0.39 21.17 -0.78
N ASP A 159 0.64 21.58 -1.53
CA ASP A 159 1.22 22.91 -1.41
C ASP A 159 0.30 23.99 -1.99
N ALA A 160 0.72 25.25 -1.90
CA ALA A 160 -0.07 26.38 -2.42
C ALA A 160 -0.23 26.38 -3.95
N ASN A 161 0.51 25.54 -4.67
CA ASN A 161 0.43 25.37 -6.13
C ASN A 161 -0.40 24.13 -6.53
N GLY A 162 -0.98 23.41 -5.57
CA GLY A 162 -1.76 22.19 -5.80
C GLY A 162 -0.91 20.94 -6.00
N THR A 163 0.39 20.98 -5.68
CA THR A 163 1.24 19.79 -5.73
C THR A 163 1.10 19.00 -4.44
N SER A 164 0.78 17.73 -4.56
CA SER A 164 0.53 16.86 -3.42
C SER A 164 1.78 16.09 -2.97
N ALA A 165 1.72 15.53 -1.75
CA ALA A 165 2.75 14.62 -1.26
C ALA A 165 2.92 13.38 -2.16
N ASN A 166 1.82 12.84 -2.71
CA ASN A 166 1.86 11.75 -3.70
C ASN A 166 2.67 12.14 -4.95
N ASP A 167 2.45 13.36 -5.48
CA ASP A 167 3.19 13.83 -6.66
C ASP A 167 4.70 13.90 -6.40
N TYR A 168 5.12 14.38 -5.21
CA TYR A 168 6.54 14.40 -4.83
C TYR A 168 7.08 12.99 -4.58
N MET A 169 6.30 12.12 -3.93
CA MET A 169 6.70 10.73 -3.68
C MET A 169 6.97 10.01 -5.00
N GLU A 170 6.09 10.16 -5.99
CA GLU A 170 6.24 9.55 -7.32
C GLU A 170 7.37 10.19 -8.14
N LEU A 171 7.37 11.53 -8.25
CA LEU A 171 8.34 12.26 -9.08
C LEU A 171 9.79 11.97 -8.66
N PHE A 172 10.02 11.78 -7.36
CA PHE A 172 11.36 11.58 -6.81
C PHE A 172 11.69 10.11 -6.50
N ALA A 173 10.82 9.15 -6.83
CA ALA A 173 10.97 7.76 -6.40
C ALA A 173 12.26 7.06 -6.88
N SER A 174 12.80 7.47 -8.04
CA SER A 174 13.87 6.75 -8.74
C SER A 174 15.27 7.32 -8.52
N PHE A 175 15.44 8.24 -7.58
CA PHE A 175 16.74 8.83 -7.29
C PHE A 175 17.48 8.10 -6.17
N GLU A 176 18.79 7.98 -6.32
CA GLU A 176 19.70 7.61 -5.24
C GLU A 176 19.72 8.70 -4.15
N THR A 177 19.83 8.26 -2.91
CA THR A 177 20.13 9.13 -1.76
C THR A 177 21.49 8.73 -1.17
N PRO A 178 22.18 9.62 -0.44
CA PRO A 178 23.39 9.27 0.28
C PRO A 178 23.11 8.47 1.56
N PHE A 179 21.85 8.14 1.84
CA PHE A 179 21.41 7.53 3.08
C PHE A 179 21.26 6.01 2.90
N THR A 180 21.65 5.26 3.93
CA THR A 180 21.49 3.81 3.98
C THR A 180 20.43 3.47 5.01
N ILE A 181 19.55 2.54 4.65
CA ILE A 181 18.55 1.96 5.53
C ILE A 181 18.94 0.50 5.74
N ASP A 182 18.79 0.03 6.97
CA ASP A 182 19.01 -1.37 7.35
C ASP A 182 17.65 -1.95 7.73
N HIS A 183 17.12 -2.84 6.90
CA HIS A 183 15.89 -3.61 7.19
C HIS A 183 16.28 -5.04 7.60
N GLY A 184 17.25 -5.19 8.49
CA GLY A 184 17.75 -6.49 8.98
C GLY A 184 17.35 -6.78 10.43
N PHE A 185 16.50 -5.97 11.04
CA PHE A 185 16.06 -6.08 12.43
C PHE A 185 14.54 -6.02 12.51
N ALA A 186 13.96 -6.45 13.63
CA ALA A 186 12.52 -6.46 13.82
C ALA A 186 11.90 -5.05 13.75
N GLU A 187 11.01 -4.87 12.80
CA GLU A 187 10.21 -3.68 12.52
C GLU A 187 8.72 -3.94 12.74
N ARG A 188 7.98 -2.86 13.00
CA ARG A 188 6.52 -2.85 13.00
C ARG A 188 6.04 -1.94 11.89
N ILE A 189 5.56 -2.55 10.82
CA ILE A 189 5.15 -1.89 9.58
C ILE A 189 3.63 -1.93 9.53
N GLU A 190 3.04 -0.74 9.43
CA GLU A 190 1.59 -0.57 9.39
C GLU A 190 1.22 0.02 8.03
N GLY A 191 0.25 -0.58 7.36
CA GLY A 191 -0.47 0.03 6.27
C GLY A 191 -1.38 1.17 6.77
N GLY A 192 -2.39 1.51 5.98
CA GLY A 192 -3.40 2.50 6.31
C GLY A 192 -4.80 2.00 6.00
N SER A 193 -5.57 2.82 5.27
CA SER A 193 -6.97 2.51 4.96
C SER A 193 -7.20 2.12 3.49
N GLY A 194 -6.13 2.09 2.70
CA GLY A 194 -6.14 1.70 1.30
C GLY A 194 -5.57 0.30 1.13
N LYS A 195 -5.50 -0.18 -0.11
CA LYS A 195 -4.90 -1.48 -0.40
C LYS A 195 -3.38 -1.36 -0.37
N ASP A 196 -2.75 -2.05 0.57
CA ASP A 196 -1.32 -1.94 0.83
C ASP A 196 -0.57 -3.23 0.48
N TYR A 197 0.67 -3.07 0.01
CA TYR A 197 1.63 -4.15 -0.17
C TYR A 197 2.78 -3.94 0.80
N LEU A 198 2.87 -4.85 1.76
CA LEU A 198 3.81 -4.76 2.87
C LEU A 198 4.89 -5.84 2.77
N THR A 199 6.14 -5.46 2.97
CA THR A 199 7.31 -6.35 2.98
C THR A 199 8.08 -6.14 4.28
N GLY A 200 8.29 -7.21 5.05
CA GLY A 200 9.09 -7.18 6.29
C GLY A 200 10.58 -7.01 6.05
N PHE A 201 11.07 -7.47 4.90
CA PHE A 201 12.50 -7.68 4.65
C PHE A 201 13.09 -8.58 5.75
N GLY A 202 14.28 -8.29 6.26
CA GLY A 202 14.92 -9.11 7.28
C GLY A 202 14.60 -8.67 8.70
N GLY A 203 14.61 -9.64 9.60
CA GLY A 203 14.15 -9.41 10.96
C GLY A 203 12.98 -10.34 11.25
N ASN A 204 12.34 -10.12 12.39
CA ASN A 204 11.11 -10.82 12.73
C ASN A 204 10.04 -9.76 12.90
N ASP A 205 9.30 -9.50 11.83
CA ASP A 205 8.54 -8.26 11.71
C ASP A 205 7.08 -8.44 12.12
N THR A 206 6.41 -7.32 12.34
CA THR A 206 4.96 -7.28 12.47
C THR A 206 4.39 -6.45 11.35
N LEU A 207 3.67 -7.09 10.43
CA LEU A 207 2.99 -6.47 9.29
C LEU A 207 1.51 -6.33 9.60
N ILE A 208 0.96 -5.13 9.39
CA ILE A 208 -0.41 -4.79 9.78
C ILE A 208 -1.10 -4.10 8.62
N GLY A 209 -2.04 -4.76 7.96
CA GLY A 209 -2.76 -4.16 6.83
C GLY A 209 -3.75 -3.07 7.27
N ASN A 210 -4.43 -3.32 8.40
CA ASN A 210 -5.54 -2.53 8.93
C ASN A 210 -6.84 -2.69 8.11
N ALA A 211 -7.11 -1.83 7.14
CA ALA A 211 -8.38 -1.82 6.42
C ALA A 211 -8.16 -1.90 4.92
N ALA A 212 -9.15 -2.46 4.20
CA ALA A 212 -9.10 -2.86 2.80
C ALA A 212 -8.57 -4.29 2.64
N ILE A 213 -8.03 -4.62 1.47
CA ILE A 213 -7.47 -5.94 1.16
C ILE A 213 -5.97 -5.73 1.01
N ASP A 214 -5.22 -6.23 1.99
CA ASP A 214 -3.80 -5.99 2.12
C ASP A 214 -2.99 -7.25 1.82
N THR A 215 -1.79 -7.03 1.28
CA THR A 215 -0.91 -8.10 0.80
C THR A 215 0.43 -8.04 1.52
N ALA A 216 0.78 -9.10 2.25
CA ALA A 216 2.15 -9.33 2.67
C ALA A 216 2.95 -9.94 1.51
N VAL A 217 4.10 -9.36 1.17
CA VAL A 217 4.93 -9.76 0.02
C VAL A 217 6.23 -10.37 0.50
N TYR A 218 6.51 -11.57 0.02
CA TYR A 218 7.69 -12.38 0.32
C TYR A 218 8.53 -12.61 -0.93
N SER A 219 9.85 -12.64 -0.75
CA SER A 219 10.81 -12.56 -1.86
C SER A 219 11.08 -13.89 -2.57
N ASP A 220 10.84 -15.02 -1.90
CA ASP A 220 11.15 -16.37 -2.39
C ASP A 220 9.89 -17.17 -2.73
N GLN A 221 10.05 -18.44 -3.09
CA GLN A 221 8.98 -19.37 -3.43
C GLN A 221 8.23 -19.80 -2.18
N SER A 222 6.91 -20.00 -2.31
CA SER A 222 6.01 -20.46 -1.25
C SER A 222 6.53 -21.69 -0.49
N SER A 223 7.21 -22.63 -1.17
CA SER A 223 7.79 -23.83 -0.55
C SER A 223 8.93 -23.56 0.43
N ASN A 224 9.49 -22.35 0.43
CA ASN A 224 10.56 -21.93 1.33
C ASN A 224 10.01 -21.28 2.61
N TYR A 225 8.70 -21.25 2.80
CA TYR A 225 8.05 -20.67 3.97
C TYR A 225 7.19 -21.69 4.71
N GLU A 226 7.16 -21.56 6.03
CA GLU A 226 6.20 -22.20 6.91
C GLU A 226 5.16 -21.17 7.36
N ILE A 227 3.89 -21.44 7.06
CA ILE A 227 2.77 -20.53 7.35
C ILE A 227 1.89 -21.17 8.42
N ASN A 228 1.67 -20.46 9.53
CA ASN A 228 0.89 -20.98 10.65
C ASN A 228 -0.18 -19.99 11.09
N LYS A 229 -1.41 -20.46 11.27
CA LYS A 229 -2.48 -19.69 11.92
C LYS A 229 -2.38 -19.82 13.44
N LEU A 230 -2.37 -18.70 14.13
CA LEU A 230 -2.34 -18.61 15.59
C LEU A 230 -3.75 -18.66 16.19
N ALA A 231 -3.85 -19.06 17.46
CA ALA A 231 -5.13 -19.18 18.17
C ALA A 231 -5.89 -17.85 18.33
N ASN A 232 -5.21 -16.71 18.20
CA ASN A 232 -5.80 -15.38 18.23
C ASN A 232 -6.22 -14.86 16.84
N GLY A 233 -6.17 -15.71 15.80
CA GLY A 233 -6.56 -15.39 14.43
C GLY A 233 -5.46 -14.80 13.55
N ARG A 234 -4.30 -14.43 14.13
CA ARG A 234 -3.14 -13.92 13.39
C ARG A 234 -2.42 -15.04 12.64
N TRP A 235 -1.55 -14.67 11.73
CA TRP A 235 -0.70 -15.61 11.00
C TRP A 235 0.77 -15.35 11.29
N THR A 236 1.60 -16.38 11.21
CA THR A 236 3.04 -16.24 11.13
C THR A 236 3.55 -16.83 9.84
N VAL A 237 4.54 -16.20 9.25
CA VAL A 237 5.23 -16.67 8.05
C VAL A 237 6.72 -16.75 8.39
N ASN A 238 7.27 -17.95 8.37
CA ASN A 238 8.65 -18.21 8.76
C ASN A 238 9.43 -18.72 7.55
N HIS A 239 10.48 -18.03 7.14
CA HIS A 239 11.40 -18.54 6.14
C HIS A 239 12.15 -19.78 6.69
N LEU A 240 12.19 -20.87 5.92
CA LEU A 240 12.67 -22.19 6.39
C LEU A 240 14.19 -22.33 6.45
N ALA A 241 14.91 -21.62 5.58
CA ALA A 241 16.33 -21.34 5.80
C ALA A 241 16.46 -20.09 6.68
N ASP A 242 17.59 -19.85 7.34
CA ASP A 242 17.95 -18.55 7.95
C ASP A 242 18.07 -17.48 6.83
N GLY A 243 16.94 -17.21 6.16
CA GLY A 243 16.81 -16.44 4.93
C GLY A 243 16.56 -14.97 5.22
N THR A 244 16.46 -14.21 4.15
CA THR A 244 16.37 -12.74 4.22
C THR A 244 15.08 -12.25 4.84
N ASP A 245 14.03 -13.07 4.91
CA ASP A 245 12.69 -12.62 5.31
C ASP A 245 12.32 -12.96 6.77
N GLY A 246 13.18 -13.71 7.48
CA GLY A 246 12.99 -14.11 8.89
C GLY A 246 11.61 -14.70 9.26
N MET A 247 11.10 -14.35 10.45
CA MET A 247 9.81 -14.83 10.98
C MET A 247 8.86 -13.68 11.31
N ASP A 248 7.87 -13.50 10.45
CA ASP A 248 6.91 -12.42 10.56
C ASP A 248 5.62 -12.82 11.26
N THR A 249 4.95 -11.81 11.83
CA THR A 249 3.57 -11.88 12.30
C THR A 249 2.68 -10.97 11.46
N LEU A 250 1.62 -11.53 10.90
CA LEU A 250 0.62 -10.83 10.10
C LEU A 250 -0.64 -10.53 10.93
N ILE A 251 -1.11 -9.29 10.85
CA ILE A 251 -2.34 -8.79 11.50
C ILE A 251 -3.16 -8.07 10.44
N ASP A 252 -4.44 -8.41 10.31
CA ASP A 252 -5.34 -7.78 9.33
C ASP A 252 -4.72 -7.77 7.92
N ILE A 253 -4.25 -8.95 7.47
CA ILE A 253 -3.71 -9.20 6.13
C ILE A 253 -4.54 -10.30 5.50
N GLU A 254 -5.06 -10.06 4.30
CA GLU A 254 -5.92 -11.00 3.59
C GLU A 254 -5.15 -11.82 2.55
N ARG A 255 -4.02 -11.32 2.04
CA ARG A 255 -3.25 -11.96 0.97
C ARG A 255 -1.78 -12.11 1.37
N ILE A 256 -1.19 -13.23 0.99
CA ILE A 256 0.26 -13.42 0.97
C ILE A 256 0.69 -13.63 -0.47
N ALA A 257 1.67 -12.87 -0.95
CA ALA A 257 2.27 -13.03 -2.27
C ALA A 257 3.69 -13.58 -2.15
N PHE A 258 3.96 -14.69 -2.83
CA PHE A 258 5.29 -15.27 -3.01
C PHE A 258 5.75 -15.04 -4.46
N SER A 259 6.98 -15.42 -4.77
CA SER A 259 7.51 -15.32 -6.14
C SER A 259 6.84 -16.28 -7.14
N ASP A 260 6.17 -17.33 -6.69
CA ASP A 260 5.59 -18.40 -7.52
C ASP A 260 4.07 -18.59 -7.38
N SER A 261 3.48 -18.21 -6.24
CA SER A 261 2.04 -18.29 -5.99
C SER A 261 1.58 -17.26 -4.95
N SER A 262 0.29 -17.28 -4.62
CA SER A 262 -0.27 -16.46 -3.56
C SER A 262 -1.25 -17.27 -2.71
N LEU A 263 -1.49 -16.79 -1.49
CA LEU A 263 -2.37 -17.42 -0.51
C LEU A 263 -3.39 -16.40 0.02
N ALA A 264 -4.67 -16.75 -0.02
CA ALA A 264 -5.75 -15.93 0.54
C ALA A 264 -6.17 -16.46 1.91
N LEU A 265 -6.24 -15.58 2.91
CA LEU A 265 -6.38 -15.94 4.33
C LEU A 265 -7.80 -15.70 4.90
N ASP A 266 -8.59 -14.87 4.23
CA ASP A 266 -9.92 -14.39 4.62
C ASP A 266 -11.04 -15.38 4.26
N LEU A 267 -11.02 -16.57 4.85
CA LEU A 267 -12.03 -17.61 4.59
C LEU A 267 -13.43 -17.28 5.16
N ASP A 268 -13.54 -16.23 5.97
CA ASP A 268 -14.79 -15.57 6.37
C ASP A 268 -15.19 -14.41 5.43
N GLY A 269 -14.31 -14.02 4.50
CA GLY A 269 -14.47 -12.99 3.48
C GLY A 269 -14.40 -13.52 2.04
N ASN A 270 -13.59 -12.86 1.20
CA ASN A 270 -13.57 -13.09 -0.25
C ASN A 270 -13.03 -14.46 -0.63
N ALA A 271 -12.02 -14.99 0.10
CA ALA A 271 -11.55 -16.35 -0.13
C ALA A 271 -12.62 -17.39 0.17
N GLY A 272 -13.40 -17.19 1.25
CA GLY A 272 -14.50 -18.07 1.61
C GLY A 272 -15.61 -18.10 0.57
N ILE A 273 -16.01 -16.91 0.08
CA ILE A 273 -16.98 -16.78 -1.01
C ILE A 273 -16.47 -17.50 -2.27
N THR A 274 -15.22 -17.25 -2.64
CA THR A 274 -14.59 -17.89 -3.81
C THR A 274 -14.59 -19.40 -3.67
N ALA A 275 -14.09 -19.96 -2.56
CA ALA A 275 -14.02 -21.40 -2.33
C ALA A 275 -15.41 -22.06 -2.37
N LYS A 276 -16.41 -21.47 -1.69
CA LYS A 276 -17.80 -21.98 -1.70
C LYS A 276 -18.38 -22.00 -3.10
N LEU A 277 -18.18 -20.94 -3.87
CA LEU A 277 -18.68 -20.86 -5.24
C LEU A 277 -17.98 -21.86 -6.16
N LEU A 278 -16.67 -22.03 -6.03
CA LEU A 278 -15.91 -23.03 -6.78
C LEU A 278 -16.47 -24.44 -6.52
N GLY A 279 -16.66 -24.80 -5.25
CA GLY A 279 -17.25 -26.09 -4.87
C GLY A 279 -18.63 -26.32 -5.48
N ALA A 280 -19.51 -25.33 -5.42
CA ALA A 280 -20.89 -25.48 -5.89
C ALA A 280 -21.01 -25.47 -7.43
N VAL A 281 -20.21 -24.67 -8.14
CA VAL A 281 -20.35 -24.48 -9.59
C VAL A 281 -19.43 -25.39 -10.39
N PHE A 282 -18.21 -25.64 -9.90
CA PHE A 282 -17.19 -26.42 -10.60
C PHE A 282 -16.80 -27.72 -9.88
N GLY A 283 -17.48 -28.03 -8.77
CA GLY A 283 -17.26 -29.24 -7.97
C GLY A 283 -16.05 -29.13 -7.03
N GLN A 284 -15.97 -30.03 -6.05
CA GLN A 284 -14.95 -30.05 -4.99
C GLN A 284 -13.50 -29.99 -5.53
N ALA A 285 -13.19 -30.69 -6.63
CA ALA A 285 -11.84 -30.74 -7.18
C ALA A 285 -11.31 -29.37 -7.63
N SER A 286 -12.21 -28.43 -7.95
CA SER A 286 -11.87 -27.09 -8.40
C SER A 286 -11.19 -26.23 -7.34
N ILE A 287 -11.26 -26.59 -6.06
CA ILE A 287 -10.54 -25.90 -4.97
C ILE A 287 -9.03 -25.91 -5.19
N SER A 288 -8.50 -26.93 -5.87
CA SER A 288 -7.07 -27.02 -6.24
C SER A 288 -6.71 -26.22 -7.51
N ASN A 289 -7.69 -25.61 -8.18
CA ASN A 289 -7.48 -24.82 -9.39
C ASN A 289 -7.15 -23.37 -9.04
N LYS A 290 -5.86 -23.10 -8.91
CA LYS A 290 -5.29 -21.80 -8.55
C LYS A 290 -5.73 -20.66 -9.47
N GLN A 291 -5.90 -20.93 -10.77
CA GLN A 291 -6.35 -19.91 -11.73
C GLN A 291 -7.82 -19.52 -11.52
N LEU A 292 -8.68 -20.48 -11.23
CA LEU A 292 -10.08 -20.20 -10.90
C LEU A 292 -10.21 -19.49 -9.56
N ALA A 293 -9.45 -19.92 -8.55
CA ALA A 293 -9.38 -19.23 -7.26
C ALA A 293 -8.93 -17.77 -7.44
N GLY A 294 -7.84 -17.53 -8.16
CA GLY A 294 -7.33 -16.18 -8.42
C GLY A 294 -8.30 -15.32 -9.21
N THR A 295 -9.04 -15.91 -10.16
CA THR A 295 -10.08 -15.19 -10.90
C THR A 295 -11.24 -14.76 -10.01
N GLY A 296 -11.75 -15.66 -9.15
CA GLY A 296 -12.82 -15.35 -8.20
C GLY A 296 -12.40 -14.27 -7.20
N LEU A 297 -11.23 -14.44 -6.58
CA LEU A 297 -10.63 -13.47 -5.66
C LEU A 297 -10.48 -12.10 -6.33
N ARG A 298 -9.89 -12.02 -7.53
CA ARG A 298 -9.70 -10.75 -8.25
C ARG A 298 -11.02 -10.03 -8.51
N PHE A 299 -12.11 -10.74 -8.79
CA PHE A 299 -13.41 -10.08 -8.96
C PHE A 299 -13.91 -9.49 -7.64
N LEU A 300 -13.90 -10.27 -6.56
CA LEU A 300 -14.38 -9.81 -5.25
C LEU A 300 -13.52 -8.70 -4.67
N ASP A 301 -12.19 -8.82 -4.79
CA ASP A 301 -11.23 -7.82 -4.30
C ASP A 301 -11.38 -6.49 -5.06
N ASN A 302 -11.95 -6.50 -6.27
CA ASN A 302 -12.29 -5.31 -7.04
C ASN A 302 -13.76 -4.87 -6.89
N GLY A 303 -14.47 -5.39 -5.88
CA GLY A 303 -15.80 -4.94 -5.49
C GLY A 303 -16.96 -5.55 -6.29
N VAL A 304 -16.72 -6.61 -7.08
CA VAL A 304 -17.81 -7.36 -7.71
C VAL A 304 -18.66 -8.04 -6.64
N SER A 305 -19.99 -7.92 -6.74
CA SER A 305 -20.89 -8.54 -5.78
C SER A 305 -20.89 -10.06 -5.90
N TYR A 306 -21.19 -10.76 -4.80
CA TYR A 306 -21.34 -12.22 -4.79
C TYR A 306 -22.34 -12.67 -5.86
N GLU A 307 -23.48 -12.00 -6.00
CA GLU A 307 -24.49 -12.34 -7.01
C GLU A 307 -23.95 -12.21 -8.45
N THR A 308 -23.20 -11.14 -8.74
CA THR A 308 -22.59 -10.96 -10.06
C THR A 308 -21.54 -12.03 -10.32
N LEU A 309 -20.70 -12.33 -9.33
CA LEU A 309 -19.69 -13.39 -9.45
C LEU A 309 -20.34 -14.75 -9.66
N THR A 310 -21.43 -15.07 -8.95
CA THR A 310 -22.16 -16.33 -9.13
C THR A 310 -22.73 -16.45 -10.53
N GLN A 311 -23.30 -15.36 -11.08
CA GLN A 311 -23.77 -15.37 -12.46
C GLN A 311 -22.60 -15.61 -13.44
N LEU A 312 -21.47 -14.92 -13.27
CA LEU A 312 -20.28 -15.11 -14.10
C LEU A 312 -19.75 -16.55 -14.04
N ALA A 313 -19.75 -17.17 -12.85
CA ALA A 313 -19.33 -18.55 -12.68
C ALA A 313 -20.27 -19.53 -13.39
N LEU A 314 -21.59 -19.34 -13.26
CA LEU A 314 -22.59 -20.18 -13.94
C LEU A 314 -22.53 -20.01 -15.46
N ASP A 315 -22.36 -18.79 -15.96
CA ASP A 315 -22.16 -18.51 -17.38
C ASP A 315 -20.89 -19.20 -17.91
N ALA A 316 -19.80 -19.20 -17.13
CA ALA A 316 -18.56 -19.89 -17.48
C ALA A 316 -18.72 -21.42 -17.49
N ALA A 317 -19.49 -21.98 -16.55
CA ALA A 317 -19.70 -23.42 -16.43
C ALA A 317 -20.65 -23.99 -17.50
N LEU A 318 -21.72 -23.26 -17.82
CA LEU A 318 -22.83 -23.77 -18.65
C LEU A 318 -22.89 -23.12 -20.04
N GLY A 319 -22.19 -22.01 -20.27
CA GLY A 319 -22.27 -21.26 -21.52
C GLY A 319 -23.72 -20.84 -21.83
N ASN A 320 -24.19 -21.14 -23.05
CA ASN A 320 -25.56 -20.81 -23.46
C ASN A 320 -26.65 -21.50 -22.61
N ASN A 321 -26.31 -22.55 -21.86
CA ASN A 321 -27.24 -23.25 -20.98
C ASN A 321 -27.35 -22.59 -19.59
N ALA A 322 -26.60 -21.53 -19.31
CA ALA A 322 -26.67 -20.84 -18.02
C ALA A 322 -28.03 -20.20 -17.74
N THR A 323 -28.87 -20.00 -18.76
CA THR A 323 -30.27 -19.56 -18.62
C THR A 323 -31.28 -20.71 -18.53
N ASP A 324 -30.85 -21.96 -18.73
CA ASP A 324 -31.71 -23.14 -18.57
C ASP A 324 -31.78 -23.54 -17.09
N ARG A 325 -32.97 -23.37 -16.50
CA ARG A 325 -33.23 -23.63 -15.08
C ARG A 325 -32.93 -25.07 -14.68
N ASN A 326 -33.22 -26.05 -15.54
CA ASN A 326 -32.92 -27.46 -15.24
C ASN A 326 -31.41 -27.70 -15.30
N ALA A 327 -30.72 -27.12 -16.27
CA ALA A 327 -29.26 -27.25 -16.39
C ALA A 327 -28.54 -26.66 -15.17
N VAL A 328 -28.98 -25.49 -14.69
CA VAL A 328 -28.46 -24.84 -13.47
C VAL A 328 -28.69 -25.70 -12.24
N VAL A 329 -29.94 -26.16 -12.02
CA VAL A 329 -30.27 -26.98 -10.84
C VAL A 329 -29.51 -28.30 -10.84
N ASN A 330 -29.44 -28.98 -11.99
CA ASN A 330 -28.73 -30.25 -12.10
C ASN A 330 -27.23 -30.09 -11.83
N LEU A 331 -26.58 -29.06 -12.41
CA LEU A 331 -25.15 -28.76 -12.17
C LEU A 331 -24.88 -28.54 -10.67
N LEU A 332 -25.62 -27.61 -10.06
CA LEU A 332 -25.41 -27.23 -8.67
C LEU A 332 -25.68 -28.41 -7.72
N TYR A 333 -26.78 -29.13 -7.94
CA TYR A 333 -27.15 -30.25 -7.09
C TYR A 333 -26.15 -31.40 -7.20
N GLU A 334 -25.69 -31.73 -8.40
CA GLU A 334 -24.70 -32.79 -8.61
C GLU A 334 -23.34 -32.42 -7.98
N ASN A 335 -22.87 -31.19 -8.14
CA ASN A 335 -21.61 -30.74 -7.51
C ASN A 335 -21.68 -30.74 -5.97
N VAL A 336 -22.83 -30.33 -5.41
CA VAL A 336 -23.00 -30.25 -3.96
C VAL A 336 -23.27 -31.62 -3.34
N THR A 337 -24.01 -32.51 -3.99
CA THR A 337 -24.42 -33.79 -3.39
C THR A 337 -23.63 -35.00 -3.89
N GLY A 338 -22.92 -34.86 -5.02
CA GLY A 338 -22.20 -35.94 -5.69
C GLY A 338 -23.06 -36.81 -6.61
N PHE A 339 -24.36 -36.52 -6.74
CA PHE A 339 -25.30 -37.29 -7.58
C PHE A 339 -26.34 -36.37 -8.22
N PRO A 340 -26.94 -36.73 -9.37
CA PRO A 340 -28.02 -35.93 -9.96
C PRO A 340 -29.24 -35.88 -9.03
N PRO A 341 -30.04 -34.79 -9.07
CA PRO A 341 -31.23 -34.67 -8.24
C PRO A 341 -32.28 -35.72 -8.60
N SER A 342 -33.10 -36.09 -7.62
CA SER A 342 -34.33 -36.81 -7.92
C SER A 342 -35.31 -35.90 -8.69
N ALA A 343 -36.26 -36.48 -9.42
CA ALA A 343 -37.28 -35.69 -10.14
C ALA A 343 -38.11 -34.78 -9.20
N ALA A 344 -38.25 -35.16 -7.93
CA ALA A 344 -38.94 -34.34 -6.93
C ALA A 344 -38.08 -33.15 -6.48
N ASP A 345 -36.77 -33.36 -6.28
CA ASP A 345 -35.85 -32.30 -5.88
C ASP A 345 -35.61 -31.32 -7.02
N GLU A 346 -35.42 -31.82 -8.25
CA GLU A 346 -35.28 -30.98 -9.44
C GLU A 346 -36.52 -30.09 -9.62
N ALA A 347 -37.73 -30.69 -9.56
CA ALA A 347 -38.98 -29.94 -9.65
C ALA A 347 -39.14 -28.91 -8.53
N HIS A 348 -38.66 -29.21 -7.32
CA HIS A 348 -38.69 -28.26 -6.20
C HIS A 348 -37.81 -27.04 -6.49
N PHE A 349 -36.53 -27.23 -6.81
CA PHE A 349 -35.60 -26.12 -7.04
C PHE A 349 -35.88 -25.35 -8.33
N VAL A 350 -36.29 -26.02 -9.41
CA VAL A 350 -36.76 -25.35 -10.62
C VAL A 350 -38.02 -24.52 -10.32
N GLY A 351 -38.92 -25.04 -9.48
CA GLY A 351 -40.09 -24.30 -9.01
C GLY A 351 -39.77 -22.97 -8.31
N LEU A 352 -38.65 -22.90 -7.57
CA LEU A 352 -38.18 -21.65 -6.94
C LEU A 352 -37.70 -20.61 -7.97
N LEU A 353 -37.12 -21.06 -9.09
CA LEU A 353 -36.72 -20.20 -10.21
C LEU A 353 -37.94 -19.76 -11.04
N ASP A 354 -38.92 -20.65 -11.21
CA ASP A 354 -40.15 -20.38 -11.94
C ASP A 354 -41.07 -19.37 -11.23
N SER A 355 -41.14 -19.45 -9.90
CA SER A 355 -41.92 -18.53 -9.06
C SER A 355 -41.28 -17.14 -8.94
N GLY A 356 -39.99 -17.02 -9.26
CA GLY A 356 -39.19 -15.81 -9.05
C GLY A 356 -38.75 -15.60 -7.60
N GLU A 357 -38.90 -16.61 -6.74
CA GLU A 357 -38.37 -16.59 -5.36
C GLU A 357 -36.84 -16.57 -5.37
N HIS A 358 -36.23 -17.25 -6.33
CA HIS A 358 -34.80 -17.21 -6.60
C HIS A 358 -34.49 -16.77 -8.03
N THR A 359 -33.38 -16.03 -8.18
CA THR A 359 -32.71 -15.83 -9.46
C THR A 359 -31.73 -16.98 -9.69
N ILE A 360 -31.21 -17.11 -10.92
CA ILE A 360 -30.15 -18.09 -11.23
C ILE A 360 -28.91 -17.86 -10.35
N ALA A 361 -28.53 -16.60 -10.16
CA ALA A 361 -27.45 -16.25 -9.27
C ALA A 361 -27.78 -16.58 -7.79
N SER A 362 -28.98 -16.23 -7.30
CA SER A 362 -29.31 -16.48 -5.89
C SER A 362 -29.51 -17.96 -5.56
N ILE A 363 -29.91 -18.82 -6.52
CA ILE A 363 -29.92 -20.28 -6.31
C ILE A 363 -28.50 -20.87 -6.31
N GLY A 364 -27.58 -20.29 -7.10
CA GLY A 364 -26.16 -20.63 -7.04
C GLY A 364 -25.52 -20.28 -5.69
N ILE A 365 -25.86 -19.11 -5.14
CA ILE A 365 -25.46 -18.72 -3.78
C ILE A 365 -26.06 -19.69 -2.75
N LEU A 366 -27.36 -20.02 -2.87
CA LEU A 366 -28.01 -20.97 -1.97
C LEU A 366 -27.26 -22.32 -1.93
N ALA A 367 -26.86 -22.83 -3.08
CA ALA A 367 -26.06 -24.06 -3.20
C ALA A 367 -24.68 -23.91 -2.54
N ALA A 368 -23.98 -22.81 -2.82
CA ALA A 368 -22.65 -22.49 -2.29
C ALA A 368 -22.64 -22.38 -0.76
N GLU A 369 -23.70 -21.84 -0.16
CA GLU A 369 -23.83 -21.65 1.29
C GLU A 369 -24.26 -22.90 2.06
N THR A 370 -24.60 -24.01 1.38
CA THR A 370 -25.00 -25.24 2.09
C THR A 370 -23.86 -25.79 2.95
N ALA A 371 -24.21 -26.32 4.13
CA ALA A 371 -23.25 -27.01 5.00
C ALA A 371 -22.60 -28.21 4.29
N LEU A 372 -23.33 -28.87 3.37
CA LEU A 372 -22.79 -29.97 2.58
C LEU A 372 -21.67 -29.49 1.66
N ASN A 373 -21.87 -28.40 0.91
CA ASN A 373 -20.83 -27.82 0.07
C ASN A 373 -19.60 -27.39 0.90
N GLN A 374 -19.82 -26.69 2.01
CA GLN A 374 -18.74 -26.25 2.90
C GLN A 374 -17.92 -27.43 3.46
N ASN A 375 -18.57 -28.55 3.78
CA ASN A 375 -17.90 -29.77 4.20
C ASN A 375 -17.14 -30.44 3.05
N ASN A 376 -17.73 -30.48 1.84
CA ASN A 376 -17.07 -31.07 0.67
C ASN A 376 -15.76 -30.33 0.36
N ILE A 377 -15.76 -29.00 0.39
CA ILE A 377 -14.55 -28.21 0.11
C ILE A 377 -13.58 -28.12 1.30
N ASP A 378 -13.88 -28.78 2.43
CA ASP A 378 -13.14 -28.65 3.69
C ASP A 378 -12.88 -27.19 4.07
N LEU A 379 -13.94 -26.38 4.12
CA LEU A 379 -13.81 -24.94 4.41
C LEU A 379 -13.15 -24.70 5.78
N ILE A 380 -13.35 -25.61 6.74
CA ILE A 380 -12.69 -25.58 8.04
C ILE A 380 -11.18 -25.79 7.88
N GLY A 381 -10.74 -26.79 7.10
CA GLY A 381 -9.34 -26.99 6.78
C GLY A 381 -8.72 -25.78 6.07
N LEU A 382 -9.38 -25.27 5.02
CA LEU A 382 -8.96 -24.06 4.31
C LEU A 382 -8.84 -22.85 5.24
N SER A 383 -9.71 -22.72 6.26
CA SER A 383 -9.60 -21.62 7.23
C SER A 383 -8.32 -21.66 8.06
N GLN A 384 -7.63 -22.80 8.11
CA GLN A 384 -6.35 -22.99 8.81
C GLN A 384 -5.14 -22.90 7.87
N THR A 385 -5.33 -23.12 6.57
CA THR A 385 -4.23 -23.20 5.59
C THR A 385 -4.25 -22.12 4.51
N GLY A 386 -5.35 -21.38 4.36
CA GLY A 386 -5.58 -20.45 3.26
C GLY A 386 -6.04 -21.15 1.97
N LEU A 387 -6.46 -20.33 0.99
CA LEU A 387 -6.80 -20.73 -0.37
C LEU A 387 -5.69 -20.28 -1.34
N GLU A 388 -5.02 -21.22 -1.99
CA GLU A 388 -3.91 -20.91 -2.90
C GLU A 388 -4.40 -20.45 -4.29
N PHE A 389 -3.73 -19.45 -4.87
CA PHE A 389 -4.06 -18.90 -6.18
C PHE A 389 -2.85 -18.36 -6.96
N PHE A 390 -3.08 -17.93 -8.20
CA PHE A 390 -2.12 -17.25 -9.08
C PHE A 390 -2.61 -15.86 -9.50
#